data_AF-A0A2M6Y1Z2-F1
#
_entry.id   AF-A0A2M6Y1Z2-F1
#
_cell.length_a   1.000
_cell.length_b   1.000
_cell.length_c   1.000
_cell.angle_alpha   90.00
_cell.angle_beta   90.00
_cell.angle_gamma   90.00
#
_symmetry.space_group_name_H-M   'P 1'
#
loop_
_entity.id
_entity.type
_entity.pdbx_description
1 polymer ?
#
loop_
_entity_poly.entity_id
_entity_poly.type
_entity_poly.pdbx_seq_one_letter_code
_entity_poly.pdbx_strand_id
1 'polypeptide(L)'
;AFMVRQVLAATLGASYGLYGPAYELCDRAPFAPGREEYRDSEKYELKSWPLDRKDSLKDLIKRVNSIRRENPALQSDGSLRFYPANNDQLICYSKQQGENLVLVVVNLDPEHKQAGLVELPLDELGLAPDTPYQMHDLLTDRRFLWRGPSNYVELDPHELPAHILRLRRYVRTERDIDYFL
;
A
#
# COMPACT_ATOMS: atom_id res chain seq x y z
N ALA A 1 13.32 0.90 0.66
CA ALA A 1 13.21 -0.58 0.60
C ALA A 1 12.30 -1.22 1.67
N PHE A 2 12.51 -1.01 2.98
CA PHE A 2 11.68 -1.65 4.03
C PHE A 2 10.19 -1.32 3.91
N MET A 3 9.83 -0.04 3.77
CA MET A 3 8.44 0.38 3.59
C MET A 3 7.76 -0.31 2.39
N VAL A 4 8.45 -0.42 1.25
CA VAL A 4 7.98 -1.12 0.04
C VAL A 4 7.63 -2.57 0.35
N ARG A 5 8.57 -3.30 0.95
CA ARG A 5 8.38 -4.73 1.29
C ARG A 5 7.28 -4.92 2.33
N GLN A 6 7.16 -4.00 3.28
CA GLN A 6 6.12 -4.02 4.30
C GLN A 6 4.74 -3.90 3.66
N VAL A 7 4.55 -2.90 2.79
CA VAL A 7 3.28 -2.69 2.09
C VAL A 7 2.96 -3.90 1.23
N LEU A 8 3.90 -4.34 0.38
CA LEU A 8 3.70 -5.51 -0.49
C LEU A 8 3.30 -6.76 0.30
N ALA A 9 4.02 -7.11 1.35
CA ALA A 9 3.69 -8.28 2.18
C ALA A 9 2.30 -8.15 2.81
N ALA A 10 2.00 -6.96 3.34
CA ALA A 10 0.77 -6.67 4.06
C ALA A 10 -0.47 -6.51 3.15
N THR A 11 -0.32 -6.26 1.84
CA THR A 11 -1.46 -6.09 0.94
C THR A 11 -1.59 -7.19 -0.11
N LEU A 12 -0.51 -7.89 -0.47
CA LEU A 12 -0.59 -9.08 -1.32
C LEU A 12 -1.13 -10.28 -0.54
N GLY A 13 -0.60 -10.55 0.66
CA GLY A 13 -0.97 -11.71 1.46
C GLY A 13 -2.09 -11.44 2.47
N ALA A 14 -3.04 -12.37 2.59
CA ALA A 14 -4.05 -12.38 3.65
C ALA A 14 -3.42 -12.61 5.03
N SER A 15 -2.26 -13.26 5.07
CA SER A 15 -1.41 -13.42 6.25
C SER A 15 0.02 -12.97 5.93
N TYR A 16 0.66 -12.26 6.86
CA TYR A 16 2.07 -11.86 6.75
C TYR A 16 2.70 -11.74 8.14
N GLY A 17 4.03 -11.76 8.21
CA GLY A 17 4.78 -11.63 9.44
C GLY A 17 6.03 -10.78 9.26
N LEU A 18 6.52 -10.22 10.36
CA LEU A 18 7.76 -9.45 10.46
C LEU A 18 8.58 -10.00 11.62
N TYR A 19 9.90 -10.03 11.48
CA TYR A 19 10.80 -10.26 12.59
C TYR A 19 11.21 -8.91 13.19
N GLY A 20 10.57 -8.55 14.29
CA GLY A 20 10.85 -7.34 15.05
C GLY A 20 11.71 -7.62 16.29
N PRO A 21 12.42 -6.62 16.83
CA PRO A 21 12.39 -5.21 16.41
C PRO A 21 13.25 -4.84 15.19
N ALA A 22 14.03 -5.79 14.67
CA ALA A 22 14.99 -5.56 13.60
C ALA A 22 14.36 -4.92 12.36
N TYR A 23 13.17 -5.38 11.95
CA TYR A 23 12.51 -4.88 10.74
C TYR A 23 12.02 -3.44 10.87
N GLU A 24 11.28 -3.10 11.93
CA GLU A 24 10.76 -1.74 12.12
C GLU A 24 11.85 -0.72 12.44
N LEU A 25 13.03 -1.16 12.85
CA LEU A 25 14.22 -0.32 13.03
C LEU A 25 15.13 -0.29 11.79
N CYS A 26 14.70 -0.93 10.68
CA CYS A 26 15.42 -1.03 9.42
C CYS A 26 16.84 -1.58 9.58
N ASP A 27 17.06 -2.54 10.48
CA ASP A 27 18.36 -3.22 10.59
C ASP A 27 18.62 -3.99 9.29
N ARG A 28 19.78 -3.75 8.68
CA ARG A 28 20.10 -4.20 7.32
C ARG A 28 21.55 -4.62 7.14
N ALA A 29 22.35 -4.60 8.20
CA ALA A 29 23.76 -4.93 8.10
C ALA A 29 23.91 -6.45 7.88
N PRO A 30 24.46 -6.91 6.75
CA PRO A 30 24.70 -8.33 6.54
C PRO A 30 25.96 -8.79 7.27
N PHE A 31 26.04 -10.08 7.59
CA PHE A 31 27.23 -10.69 8.20
C PHE A 31 28.48 -10.50 7.34
N ALA A 32 28.34 -10.66 6.02
CA ALA A 32 29.38 -10.40 5.03
C ALA A 32 28.74 -10.04 3.67
N PRO A 33 29.50 -9.48 2.70
CA PRO A 33 28.97 -9.21 1.37
C PRO A 33 28.33 -10.45 0.72
N GLY A 34 27.11 -10.29 0.20
CA GLY A 34 26.34 -11.38 -0.44
C GLY A 34 25.67 -12.37 0.52
N ARG A 35 25.73 -12.13 1.84
CA ARG A 35 25.06 -12.95 2.85
C ARG A 35 23.75 -12.33 3.29
N GLU A 36 22.77 -13.18 3.56
CA GLU A 36 21.45 -12.77 4.04
C GLU A 36 21.34 -12.78 5.58
N GLU A 37 22.30 -13.41 6.26
CA GLU A 37 22.34 -13.41 7.72
C GLU A 37 22.66 -12.01 8.27
N TYR A 38 21.93 -11.57 9.31
CA TYR A 38 22.23 -10.33 10.01
C TYR A 38 23.62 -10.36 10.63
N ARG A 39 24.32 -9.22 10.58
CA ARG A 39 25.48 -8.94 11.42
C ARG A 39 25.04 -8.92 12.88
N ASP A 40 25.85 -9.53 13.75
CA ASP A 40 25.58 -9.61 15.20
C ASP A 40 24.18 -10.22 15.45
N SER A 41 23.91 -11.41 14.90
CA SER A 41 22.56 -11.97 14.89
C SER A 41 22.06 -12.32 16.30
N GLU A 42 20.84 -11.90 16.65
CA GLU A 42 20.18 -12.18 17.93
C GLU A 42 20.02 -13.69 18.22
N LYS A 43 20.18 -14.55 17.20
CA LYS A 43 20.30 -16.01 17.37
C LYS A 43 21.48 -16.42 18.25
N TYR A 44 22.51 -15.59 18.35
CA TYR A 44 23.77 -15.88 19.02
C TYR A 44 24.14 -14.85 20.11
N GLU A 45 23.36 -13.78 20.25
CA GLU A 45 23.57 -12.73 21.24
C GLU A 45 22.25 -12.10 21.70
N LEU A 46 22.24 -11.53 22.90
CA LEU A 46 21.11 -10.74 23.37
C LEU A 46 21.21 -9.32 22.80
N LYS A 47 20.16 -8.85 22.12
CA LYS A 47 20.07 -7.48 21.62
C LYS A 47 19.14 -6.62 22.46
N SER A 48 19.59 -5.39 22.73
CA SER A 48 18.74 -4.33 23.29
C SER A 48 18.42 -3.33 22.19
N TRP A 49 17.14 -3.15 21.90
CA TRP A 49 16.68 -2.35 20.77
C TRP A 49 16.15 -0.97 21.22
N PRO A 50 16.54 0.14 20.55
CA PRO A 50 16.01 1.47 20.85
C PRO A 50 14.62 1.68 20.23
N LEU A 51 13.58 1.19 20.89
CA LEU A 51 12.20 1.15 20.38
C LEU A 51 11.54 2.54 20.16
N ASP A 52 12.10 3.57 20.78
CA ASP A 52 11.59 4.96 20.69
C ASP A 52 12.21 5.78 19.55
N ARG A 53 13.00 5.13 18.69
CA ARG A 53 13.54 5.75 17.48
C ARG A 53 12.43 6.35 16.61
N LYS A 54 12.59 7.65 16.27
CA LYS A 54 11.62 8.41 15.47
C LYS A 54 11.56 7.98 14.01
N ASP A 55 12.66 7.40 13.52
CA ASP A 55 12.76 6.83 12.17
C ASP A 55 12.29 5.37 12.10
N SER A 56 11.68 4.86 13.18
CA SER A 56 11.06 3.54 13.20
C SER A 56 9.82 3.50 12.30
N LEU A 57 9.64 2.38 11.60
CA LEU A 57 8.45 2.11 10.78
C LEU A 57 7.22 1.69 11.59
N LYS A 58 7.28 1.70 12.93
CA LYS A 58 6.18 1.25 13.80
C LYS A 58 4.83 1.90 13.48
N ASP A 59 4.83 3.20 13.16
CA ASP A 59 3.60 3.93 12.86
C ASP A 59 3.03 3.58 11.48
N LEU A 60 3.89 3.39 10.48
CA LEU A 60 3.47 2.87 9.17
C LEU A 60 2.90 1.45 9.32
N ILE A 61 3.58 0.58 10.07
CA ILE A 61 3.14 -0.80 10.33
C ILE A 61 1.79 -0.81 11.04
N LYS A 62 1.62 0.03 12.06
CA LYS A 62 0.35 0.21 12.76
C LYS A 62 -0.74 0.68 11.81
N ARG A 63 -0.46 1.68 10.96
CA ARG A 63 -1.42 2.20 9.99
C ARG A 63 -1.86 1.13 8.99
N VAL A 64 -0.92 0.43 8.36
CA VAL A 64 -1.21 -0.64 7.40
C VAL A 64 -1.98 -1.79 8.04
N ASN A 65 -1.66 -2.15 9.29
CA ASN A 65 -2.42 -3.16 10.03
C ASN A 65 -3.85 -2.72 10.35
N SER A 66 -4.08 -1.44 10.65
CA SER A 66 -5.43 -0.87 10.79
C SER A 66 -6.20 -0.99 9.48
N ILE A 67 -5.57 -0.58 8.37
CA ILE A 67 -6.13 -0.67 7.02
C ILE A 67 -6.56 -2.11 6.70
N ARG A 68 -5.71 -3.10 6.98
CA ARG A 68 -6.04 -4.52 6.79
C ARG A 68 -7.29 -4.93 7.57
N ARG A 69 -7.39 -4.55 8.84
CA ARG A 69 -8.55 -4.90 9.71
C ARG A 69 -9.85 -4.25 9.23
N GLU A 70 -9.75 -3.03 8.69
CA GLU A 70 -10.90 -2.24 8.24
C GLU A 70 -11.37 -2.60 6.81
N ASN A 71 -10.59 -3.39 6.07
CA ASN A 71 -10.86 -3.72 4.67
C ASN A 71 -10.86 -5.23 4.44
N PRO A 72 -12.05 -5.87 4.41
CA PRO A 72 -12.18 -7.32 4.20
C PRO A 72 -11.50 -7.84 2.93
N ALA A 73 -11.37 -7.01 1.87
CA ALA A 73 -10.63 -7.37 0.66
C ALA A 73 -9.18 -7.81 0.91
N LEU A 74 -8.56 -7.34 2.00
CA LEU A 74 -7.17 -7.69 2.36
C LEU A 74 -7.08 -8.96 3.22
N GLN A 75 -8.20 -9.62 3.54
CA GLN A 75 -8.28 -10.83 4.37
C GLN A 75 -8.38 -12.15 3.57
N SER A 76 -8.32 -12.08 2.23
CA SER A 76 -8.34 -13.26 1.35
C SER A 76 -7.51 -13.02 0.10
N ASP A 77 -6.88 -14.05 -0.46
CA ASP A 77 -5.99 -13.92 -1.63
C ASP A 77 -6.67 -14.23 -2.97
N GLY A 78 -7.88 -14.78 -2.95
CA GLY A 78 -8.55 -15.30 -4.15
C GLY A 78 -8.99 -14.24 -5.18
N SER A 79 -9.09 -12.96 -4.78
CA SER A 79 -9.53 -11.86 -5.64
C SER A 79 -8.40 -10.98 -6.16
N LEU A 80 -7.13 -11.39 -5.98
CA LEU A 80 -5.98 -10.64 -6.47
C LEU A 80 -6.03 -10.47 -7.99
N ARG A 81 -5.85 -9.23 -8.46
CA ARG A 81 -5.73 -8.86 -9.88
C ARG A 81 -4.62 -7.84 -10.06
N PHE A 82 -3.77 -8.02 -11.06
CA PHE A 82 -2.73 -7.06 -11.43
C PHE A 82 -3.20 -6.22 -12.60
N TYR A 83 -2.75 -4.96 -12.63
CA TYR A 83 -3.06 -4.00 -13.67
C TYR A 83 -1.79 -3.43 -14.27
N PRO A 84 -1.79 -3.12 -15.57
CA PRO A 84 -0.63 -2.54 -16.20
C PRO A 84 -0.38 -1.11 -15.70
N ALA A 85 0.90 -0.79 -15.55
CA ALA A 85 1.40 0.57 -15.45
C ALA A 85 2.38 0.80 -16.60
N ASN A 86 2.46 2.02 -17.13
CA ASN A 86 3.42 2.35 -18.19
C ASN A 86 4.85 2.64 -17.68
N ASN A 87 5.16 2.23 -16.44
CA ASN A 87 6.46 2.35 -15.80
C ASN A 87 6.76 1.04 -15.06
N ASP A 88 7.84 0.36 -15.44
CA ASP A 88 8.24 -0.96 -14.89
C ASP A 88 8.63 -0.91 -13.40
N GLN A 89 8.89 0.28 -12.85
CA GLN A 89 9.12 0.48 -11.42
C GLN A 89 7.83 0.66 -10.62
N LEU A 90 6.66 0.68 -11.27
CA LEU A 90 5.37 0.74 -10.61
C LEU A 90 4.64 -0.59 -10.75
N ILE A 91 4.18 -1.13 -9.62
CA ILE A 91 3.28 -2.28 -9.61
C ILE A 91 1.90 -1.85 -9.13
N CYS A 92 0.85 -2.24 -9.85
CA CYS A 92 -0.54 -1.92 -9.55
C CYS A 92 -1.36 -3.20 -9.44
N TYR A 93 -2.13 -3.35 -8.37
CA TYR A 93 -3.01 -4.51 -8.17
C TYR A 93 -4.19 -4.17 -7.28
N SER A 94 -5.28 -4.93 -7.37
CA SER A 94 -6.39 -4.85 -6.44
C SER A 94 -6.71 -6.17 -5.77
N LYS A 95 -7.46 -6.06 -4.67
CA LYS A 95 -8.22 -7.15 -4.06
C LYS A 95 -9.63 -6.63 -3.77
N GLN A 96 -10.61 -7.52 -3.84
CA GLN A 96 -12.02 -7.17 -3.63
C GLN A 96 -12.76 -8.21 -2.79
N GLN A 97 -13.68 -7.73 -1.95
CA GLN A 97 -14.71 -8.52 -1.29
C GLN A 97 -16.01 -7.71 -1.22
N GLY A 98 -17.02 -8.10 -2.00
CA GLY A 98 -18.26 -7.33 -2.15
C GLY A 98 -17.98 -5.91 -2.66
N GLU A 99 -18.48 -4.91 -1.93
CA GLU A 99 -18.25 -3.48 -2.23
C GLU A 99 -16.90 -2.95 -1.73
N ASN A 100 -16.14 -3.74 -0.95
CA ASN A 100 -14.82 -3.34 -0.50
C ASN A 100 -13.79 -3.70 -1.59
N LEU A 101 -13.30 -2.69 -2.30
CA LEU A 101 -12.23 -2.82 -3.30
C LEU A 101 -11.05 -1.95 -2.86
N VAL A 102 -9.89 -2.59 -2.72
CA VAL A 102 -8.62 -1.93 -2.40
C VAL A 102 -7.70 -2.08 -3.60
N LEU A 103 -7.30 -0.96 -4.18
CA LEU A 103 -6.27 -0.85 -5.21
C LEU A 103 -4.96 -0.40 -4.54
N VAL A 104 -3.86 -1.05 -4.84
CA VAL A 104 -2.54 -0.73 -4.31
C VAL A 104 -1.60 -0.43 -5.46
N VAL A 105 -0.90 0.70 -5.35
CA VAL A 105 0.17 1.07 -6.29
C VAL A 105 1.43 1.22 -5.48
N VAL A 106 2.52 0.56 -5.88
CA VAL A 106 3.80 0.60 -5.16
C VAL A 106 4.93 0.95 -6.11
N ASN A 107 5.80 1.86 -5.68
CA ASN A 107 7.09 2.13 -6.27
C ASN A 107 8.11 1.08 -5.81
N LEU A 108 8.64 0.32 -6.75
CA LEU A 108 9.63 -0.73 -6.54
C LEU A 108 11.07 -0.20 -6.46
N ASP A 109 11.32 1.02 -6.94
CA ASP A 109 12.58 1.73 -6.83
C ASP A 109 12.71 2.33 -5.40
N PRO A 110 13.68 1.86 -4.58
CA PRO A 110 13.83 2.35 -3.23
C PRO A 110 14.55 3.70 -3.12
N GLU A 111 15.10 4.21 -4.22
CA GLU A 111 15.97 5.40 -4.25
C GLU A 111 15.36 6.57 -5.02
N HIS A 112 14.57 6.31 -6.07
CA HIS A 112 14.03 7.37 -6.92
C HIS A 112 12.51 7.44 -6.89
N LYS A 113 12.02 8.67 -6.96
CA LYS A 113 10.62 8.96 -7.25
C LYS A 113 10.25 8.36 -8.62
N GLN A 114 9.11 7.70 -8.68
CA GLN A 114 8.57 7.11 -9.90
C GLN A 114 7.16 7.63 -10.17
N ALA A 115 6.87 7.88 -11.44
CA ALA A 115 5.56 8.32 -11.90
C ALA A 115 5.12 7.56 -13.14
N GLY A 116 3.81 7.48 -13.38
CA GLY A 116 3.25 6.79 -14.53
C GLY A 116 1.74 6.83 -14.58
N LEU A 117 1.19 6.20 -15.61
CA LEU A 117 -0.22 5.94 -15.77
C LEU A 117 -0.50 4.49 -15.39
N VAL A 118 -1.51 4.28 -14.55
CA VAL A 118 -2.08 2.95 -14.26
C VAL A 118 -3.39 2.78 -15.03
N GLU A 119 -3.58 1.60 -15.61
CA GLU A 119 -4.73 1.29 -16.46
C GLU A 119 -5.72 0.38 -15.72
N LEU A 120 -6.96 0.83 -15.52
CA LEU A 120 -7.99 0.09 -14.82
C LEU A 120 -9.08 -0.44 -15.77
N PRO A 121 -9.49 -1.72 -15.65
CA PRO A 121 -10.60 -2.28 -16.41
C PRO A 121 -11.93 -1.82 -15.80
N LEU A 122 -12.40 -0.63 -16.18
CA LEU A 122 -13.57 0.03 -15.55
C LEU A 122 -14.80 -0.89 -15.46
N ASP A 123 -15.08 -1.62 -16.53
CA ASP A 123 -16.19 -2.55 -16.66
C ASP A 123 -16.12 -3.69 -15.62
N GLU A 124 -14.93 -4.25 -15.38
CA GLU A 124 -14.72 -5.26 -14.33
C GLU A 124 -14.87 -4.68 -12.92
N LEU A 125 -14.54 -3.39 -12.74
CA LEU A 125 -14.68 -2.69 -11.46
C LEU A 125 -16.10 -2.15 -11.21
N GLY A 126 -17.00 -2.28 -12.20
CA GLY A 126 -18.36 -1.75 -12.16
C GLY A 126 -18.42 -0.23 -12.25
N LEU A 127 -17.49 0.37 -13.01
CA LEU A 127 -17.36 1.81 -13.20
C LEU A 127 -17.79 2.21 -14.62
N ALA A 128 -18.53 3.32 -14.72
CA ALA A 128 -18.92 3.87 -16.02
C ALA A 128 -17.77 4.73 -16.60
N PRO A 129 -17.42 4.61 -17.89
CA PRO A 129 -16.31 5.34 -18.51
C PRO A 129 -16.36 6.86 -18.34
N ASP A 130 -17.56 7.44 -18.43
CA ASP A 130 -17.77 8.88 -18.39
C ASP A 130 -18.04 9.44 -16.98
N THR A 131 -18.12 8.57 -15.97
CA THR A 131 -18.43 8.95 -14.59
C THR A 131 -17.16 9.00 -13.76
N PRO A 132 -16.83 10.14 -13.12
CA PRO A 132 -15.70 10.18 -12.23
C PRO A 132 -15.96 9.34 -10.98
N TYR A 133 -14.92 8.71 -10.46
CA TYR A 133 -14.96 7.89 -9.25
C TYR A 133 -13.87 8.33 -8.29
N GLN A 134 -14.10 8.14 -7.00
CA GLN A 134 -13.17 8.61 -5.97
C GLN A 134 -12.29 7.47 -5.46
N MET A 135 -10.99 7.73 -5.37
CA MET A 135 -10.00 6.87 -4.74
C MET A 135 -9.55 7.52 -3.43
N HIS A 136 -9.85 6.87 -2.30
CA HIS A 136 -9.43 7.34 -0.97
C HIS A 136 -8.13 6.65 -0.58
N ASP A 137 -7.03 7.39 -0.51
CA ASP A 137 -5.75 6.89 -0.02
C ASP A 137 -5.79 6.69 1.48
N LEU A 138 -5.80 5.43 1.88
CA LEU A 138 -5.88 5.03 3.27
C LEU A 138 -4.57 5.27 4.01
N LEU A 139 -3.43 5.49 3.35
CA LEU A 139 -2.18 5.83 4.04
C LEU A 139 -2.17 7.32 4.45
N THR A 140 -2.59 8.20 3.56
CA THR A 140 -2.47 9.66 3.73
C THR A 140 -3.79 10.39 4.01
N ASP A 141 -4.92 9.67 3.95
CA ASP A 141 -6.29 10.19 3.99
C ASP A 141 -6.67 11.12 2.82
N ARG A 142 -5.78 11.29 1.83
CA ARG A 142 -6.04 12.08 0.62
C ARG A 142 -7.10 11.39 -0.26
N ARG A 143 -7.82 12.18 -1.04
CA ARG A 143 -8.83 11.69 -2.00
C ARG A 143 -8.47 12.16 -3.40
N PHE A 144 -8.50 11.25 -4.35
CA PHE A 144 -8.32 11.53 -5.75
C PHE A 144 -9.64 11.34 -6.48
N LEU A 145 -9.91 12.20 -7.46
CA LEU A 145 -11.04 12.05 -8.37
C LEU A 145 -10.47 11.56 -9.70
N TRP A 146 -10.71 10.29 -10.00
CA TRP A 146 -10.24 9.62 -11.21
C TRP A 146 -11.37 9.56 -12.23
N ARG A 147 -11.00 9.54 -13.52
CA ARG A 147 -11.95 9.45 -14.64
C ARG A 147 -11.30 8.65 -15.75
N GLY A 148 -12.06 7.73 -16.33
CA GLY A 148 -11.53 6.86 -17.36
C GLY A 148 -10.59 5.78 -16.81
N PRO A 149 -10.05 4.94 -17.71
CA PRO A 149 -9.22 3.80 -17.35
C PRO A 149 -7.79 4.20 -16.95
N SER A 150 -7.23 5.25 -17.56
CA SER A 150 -5.82 5.64 -17.41
C SER A 150 -5.67 6.76 -16.39
N ASN A 151 -4.90 6.53 -15.31
CA ASN A 151 -4.78 7.47 -14.19
C ASN A 151 -3.34 7.71 -13.77
N TYR A 152 -2.98 8.98 -13.59
CA TYR A 152 -1.64 9.39 -13.15
C TYR A 152 -1.39 9.07 -11.67
N VAL A 153 -0.21 8.56 -11.40
CA VAL A 153 0.33 8.30 -10.06
C VAL A 153 1.78 8.75 -9.99
N GLU A 154 2.20 9.25 -8.83
CA GLU A 154 3.58 9.62 -8.51
C GLU A 154 3.88 9.25 -7.06
N LEU A 155 4.99 8.54 -6.84
CA LEU A 155 5.34 7.96 -5.55
C LEU A 155 6.81 8.22 -5.23
N ASP A 156 7.07 8.87 -4.09
CA ASP A 156 8.40 9.18 -3.58
C ASP A 156 8.82 8.16 -2.50
N PRO A 157 9.90 7.38 -2.71
CA PRO A 157 10.31 6.36 -1.75
C PRO A 157 10.84 6.90 -0.43
N HIS A 158 11.19 8.19 -0.36
CA HIS A 158 11.65 8.85 0.87
C HIS A 158 10.52 9.41 1.72
N GLU A 159 9.32 9.60 1.14
CA GLU A 159 8.12 9.99 1.88
C GLU A 159 7.20 8.80 2.12
N LEU A 160 6.67 8.21 1.04
CA LEU A 160 5.73 7.11 1.08
C LEU A 160 5.75 6.39 -0.28
N PRO A 161 6.28 5.16 -0.37
CA PRO A 161 6.51 4.50 -1.65
C PRO A 161 5.25 3.85 -2.24
N ALA A 162 4.06 4.11 -1.70
CA ALA A 162 2.84 3.42 -2.10
C ALA A 162 1.58 4.24 -1.86
N HIS A 163 0.55 3.95 -2.64
CA HIS A 163 -0.83 4.26 -2.31
C HIS A 163 -1.58 2.98 -1.96
N ILE A 164 -2.40 3.02 -0.91
CA ILE A 164 -3.42 1.99 -0.63
C ILE A 164 -4.77 2.65 -0.77
N LEU A 165 -5.37 2.55 -1.95
CA LEU A 165 -6.55 3.27 -2.35
C LEU A 165 -7.81 2.42 -2.15
N ARG A 166 -8.80 2.94 -1.43
CA ARG A 166 -10.15 2.38 -1.41
C ARG A 166 -11.02 3.05 -2.46
N LEU A 167 -11.61 2.26 -3.34
CA LEU A 167 -12.59 2.78 -4.31
C LEU A 167 -13.86 3.20 -3.59
N ARG A 168 -14.34 4.39 -3.92
CA ARG A 168 -15.64 4.94 -3.50
C ARG A 168 -16.46 5.20 -4.77
N ARG A 169 -17.40 4.28 -5.04
CA ARG A 169 -18.26 4.31 -6.24
C ARG A 169 -19.23 5.48 -6.28
N TYR A 170 -19.56 6.06 -5.12
CA TYR A 170 -20.41 7.24 -5.00
C TYR A 170 -19.56 8.44 -4.60
N VAL A 171 -19.41 9.39 -5.53
CA VAL A 171 -19.01 10.76 -5.18
C VAL A 171 -20.26 11.38 -4.56
N ARG A 172 -20.35 11.43 -3.22
CA ARG A 172 -21.42 12.19 -2.55
C ARG A 172 -21.42 13.60 -3.12
N THR A 173 -22.50 13.97 -3.79
CA THR A 173 -22.74 15.36 -4.19
C THR A 173 -23.51 16.05 -3.07
N GLU A 174 -23.43 17.39 -2.95
CA GLU A 174 -24.17 18.15 -1.92
C GLU A 174 -25.69 17.90 -1.94
N ARG A 175 -26.21 17.27 -3.00
CA ARG A 175 -27.61 16.86 -3.16
C ARG A 175 -27.99 15.60 -2.35
N ASP A 176 -27.01 14.86 -1.83
CA ASP A 176 -27.21 13.63 -1.04
C ASP A 176 -27.21 13.89 0.48
N ILE A 177 -27.22 15.16 0.89
CA ILE A 177 -27.38 15.53 2.30
C ILE A 177 -28.88 15.53 2.58
N ASP A 178 -29.37 14.45 3.18
CA ASP A 178 -30.66 14.48 3.88
C ASP A 178 -30.55 15.54 4.98
N TYR A 179 -31.15 16.70 4.74
CA TYR A 179 -31.42 17.68 5.79
C TYR A 179 -32.46 17.04 6.72
N PHE A 180 -31.98 16.37 7.77
CA PHE A 180 -32.84 16.06 8.90
C PHE A 180 -33.27 17.39 9.53
N LEU A 181 -34.54 17.74 9.33
CA LEU A 181 -35.27 18.80 10.03
C LEU A 181 -35.47 18.43 11.51
#